data_AF-A0A7S3AF55-F1
#
_entry.id   AF-A0A7S3AF55-F1
#
_cell.length_a   1.000
_cell.length_b   1.000
_cell.length_c   1.000
_cell.angle_alpha   90.00
_cell.angle_beta   90.00
_cell.angle_gamma   90.00
#
_symmetry.space_group_name_H-M   'P 1'
#
loop_
_entity.id
_entity.type
_entity.pdbx_description
1 polymer ?
#
loop_
_entity_poly.entity_id
_entity_poly.type
_entity_poly.pdbx_seq_one_letter_code
_entity_poly.pdbx_strand_id
1 'polypeptide(L)'
;PLQLYRPPELSESAERRWHAWTAHWVMKSSEDDKAEAAMKKQGVPYIVRKLFLRWRPERKFTINEDGYLELNSKSMLGGWIVLCSAPGTEQIGSYFGYKIRTVMSWEGDTMIAANHVTDPSGTTQITLSKHYIDEDGDLVNSTISDDGEYNCYFKRKQV
;
A
#
# COMPACT_ATOMS: atom_id res chain seq x y z
N PRO A 1 -7.10 -1.15 -22.00
CA PRO A 1 -7.65 -2.30 -21.24
C PRO A 1 -6.71 -2.65 -20.08
N LEU A 2 -7.19 -2.59 -18.83
CA LEU A 2 -6.45 -3.07 -17.66
C LEU A 2 -6.14 -4.55 -17.87
N GLN A 3 -4.87 -4.91 -18.02
CA GLN A 3 -4.48 -6.31 -18.18
C GLN A 3 -4.71 -7.03 -16.86
N LEU A 4 -5.61 -8.01 -16.87
CA LEU A 4 -5.84 -8.93 -15.78
C LEU A 4 -4.58 -9.81 -15.65
N TYR A 5 -3.71 -9.55 -14.67
CA TYR A 5 -2.54 -10.39 -14.42
C TYR A 5 -2.95 -11.64 -13.65
N ARG A 6 -3.57 -12.59 -14.35
CA ARG A 6 -3.55 -13.98 -13.90
C ARG A 6 -2.13 -14.50 -14.11
N PRO A 7 -1.51 -15.20 -13.16
CA PRO A 7 -0.24 -15.85 -13.44
C PRO A 7 -0.47 -16.76 -14.65
N PRO A 8 0.28 -16.62 -15.75
CA PRO A 8 0.47 -17.76 -16.62
C PRO A 8 1.11 -18.83 -15.72
N GLU A 9 0.64 -20.09 -15.83
CA GLU A 9 1.17 -21.28 -15.15
C GLU A 9 2.53 -20.99 -14.52
N LEU A 10 2.53 -20.80 -13.19
CA LEU A 10 3.62 -20.19 -12.42
C LEU A 10 4.99 -20.57 -13.00
N SER A 11 5.54 -19.70 -13.85
CA SER A 11 6.91 -19.88 -14.32
C SER A 11 7.82 -19.85 -13.10
N GLU A 12 8.93 -20.59 -13.08
CA GLU A 12 9.86 -20.57 -11.93
C GLU A 12 10.26 -19.13 -11.52
N SER A 13 10.28 -18.21 -12.48
CA SER A 13 10.49 -16.78 -12.25
C SER A 13 9.34 -16.09 -11.51
N ALA A 14 8.07 -16.47 -11.72
CA ALA A 14 6.93 -15.96 -10.96
C ALA A 14 6.93 -16.48 -9.51
N GLU A 15 7.26 -17.76 -9.29
CA GLU A 15 7.37 -18.33 -7.94
C GLU A 15 8.46 -17.68 -7.11
N ARG A 16 9.69 -17.58 -7.63
CA ARG A 16 10.80 -16.94 -6.92
C ARG A 16 10.48 -15.48 -6.57
N ARG A 17 9.80 -14.77 -7.47
CA ARG A 17 9.34 -13.40 -7.22
C ARG A 17 8.37 -13.34 -6.06
N TRP A 18 7.33 -14.17 -6.04
CA TRP A 18 6.33 -14.13 -4.96
C TRP A 18 6.85 -14.63 -3.62
N HIS A 19 7.84 -15.52 -3.61
CA HIS A 19 8.59 -15.89 -2.41
C HIS A 19 9.32 -14.69 -1.78
N ALA A 20 9.83 -13.77 -2.61
CA ALA A 20 10.44 -12.53 -2.11
C ALA A 20 9.41 -11.59 -1.48
N TRP A 21 8.13 -11.67 -1.83
CA TRP A 21 7.09 -10.84 -1.24
C TRP A 21 6.47 -11.46 0.01
N THR A 22 6.29 -12.78 0.02
CA THR A 22 5.62 -13.52 1.09
C THR A 22 6.40 -13.46 2.40
N ALA A 23 5.98 -12.53 3.25
CA ALA A 23 6.57 -12.27 4.54
C ALA A 23 5.64 -11.40 5.39
N HIS A 24 5.98 -11.33 6.68
CA HIS A 24 5.53 -10.26 7.55
C HIS A 24 6.54 -9.11 7.51
N TRP A 25 6.09 -7.94 7.10
CA TRP A 25 6.85 -6.70 6.97
C TRP A 25 6.42 -5.70 8.04
N VAL A 26 7.39 -5.11 8.72
CA VAL A 26 7.17 -4.11 9.77
C VAL A 26 7.86 -2.82 9.37
N MET A 27 7.15 -1.70 9.47
CA MET A 27 7.72 -0.41 9.11
C MET A 27 8.94 -0.09 9.98
N LYS A 28 10.06 0.18 9.33
CA LYS A 28 11.36 0.52 9.93
C LYS A 28 11.54 2.02 10.01
N SER A 29 11.20 2.73 8.94
CA SER A 29 11.30 4.18 8.83
C SER A 29 10.30 4.71 7.80
N SER A 30 10.08 6.01 7.86
CA SER A 30 9.26 6.75 6.91
C SER A 30 9.78 8.17 6.78
N GLU A 31 9.58 8.78 5.62
CA GLU A 31 9.91 10.17 5.37
C GLU A 31 8.81 11.09 5.95
N ASP A 32 8.66 11.06 7.28
CA ASP A 32 7.55 11.69 8.01
C ASP A 32 7.42 13.21 7.71
N ASP A 33 8.54 13.92 7.53
CA ASP A 33 8.54 15.35 7.20
C ASP A 33 7.95 15.64 5.81
N LYS A 34 8.29 14.79 4.81
CA LYS A 34 7.74 14.91 3.45
C LYS A 34 6.27 14.55 3.43
N ALA A 35 5.89 13.49 4.15
CA ALA A 35 4.49 13.09 4.30
C ALA A 35 3.66 14.19 4.97
N GLU A 36 4.18 14.83 6.03
CA GLU A 36 3.52 15.96 6.68
C GLU A 36 3.33 17.15 5.73
N ALA A 37 4.37 17.50 4.97
CA ALA A 37 4.32 18.60 4.02
C ALA A 37 3.29 18.35 2.91
N ALA A 38 3.26 17.14 2.33
CA ALA A 38 2.29 16.76 1.31
C ALA A 38 0.86 16.81 1.85
N MET A 39 0.58 16.16 2.99
CA MET A 39 -0.75 16.19 3.60
C MET A 39 -1.20 17.61 4.00
N LYS A 40 -0.27 18.47 4.40
CA LYS A 40 -0.58 19.88 4.72
C LYS A 40 -1.03 20.65 3.47
N LYS A 41 -0.39 20.44 2.32
CA LYS A 41 -0.79 21.06 1.04
C LYS A 41 -2.15 20.55 0.57
N GLN A 42 -2.44 19.27 0.78
CA GLN A 42 -3.73 18.62 0.51
C GLN A 42 -4.86 19.08 1.44
N GLY A 43 -4.59 19.98 2.39
CA GLY A 43 -5.60 20.48 3.33
C GLY A 43 -6.04 19.48 4.39
N VAL A 44 -5.36 18.34 4.55
CA VAL A 44 -5.68 17.34 5.59
C VAL A 44 -5.59 18.00 6.97
N PRO A 45 -6.59 17.92 7.86
CA PRO A 45 -6.57 18.57 9.17
C PRO A 45 -5.38 18.19 10.04
N TYR A 46 -4.87 19.12 10.85
CA TYR A 46 -3.67 18.92 11.68
C TYR A 46 -3.72 17.64 12.53
N ILE A 47 -4.84 17.40 13.22
CA ILE A 47 -4.99 16.23 14.07
C ILE A 47 -4.94 14.92 13.28
N VAL A 48 -5.55 14.89 12.08
CA VAL A 48 -5.55 13.73 11.19
C VAL A 48 -4.14 13.44 10.70
N ARG A 49 -3.39 14.48 10.27
CA ARG A 49 -1.97 14.33 9.87
C ARG A 49 -1.12 13.72 10.98
N LYS A 50 -1.24 14.24 12.20
CA LYS A 50 -0.43 13.74 13.34
C LYS A 50 -0.81 12.31 13.74
N LEU A 51 -2.07 11.90 13.59
CA LEU A 51 -2.49 10.52 13.81
C LEU A 51 -1.88 9.58 12.73
N PHE A 52 -1.95 9.97 11.46
CA PHE A 52 -1.35 9.19 10.36
C PHE A 52 0.17 9.03 10.52
N LEU A 53 0.91 10.09 10.88
CA LEU A 53 2.37 10.01 11.05
C LEU A 53 2.79 9.15 12.26
N ARG A 54 1.93 9.01 13.26
CA ARG A 54 2.16 8.12 14.41
C ARG A 54 1.84 6.65 14.10
N TRP A 55 1.03 6.40 13.07
CA TRP A 55 0.68 5.05 12.69
C TRP A 55 1.89 4.33 12.10
N ARG A 56 2.18 3.15 12.65
CA ARG A 56 3.25 2.27 12.17
C ARG A 56 2.59 1.02 11.57
N PRO A 57 2.26 1.03 10.26
CA PRO A 57 1.62 -0.11 9.62
C PRO A 57 2.51 -1.35 9.63
N GLU A 58 1.87 -2.51 9.80
CA GLU A 58 2.46 -3.82 9.54
C GLU A 58 1.78 -4.39 8.29
N ARG A 59 2.52 -5.13 7.46
CA ARG A 59 2.01 -5.74 6.23
C ARG A 59 2.34 -7.21 6.21
N LYS A 60 1.40 -8.04 5.79
CA LYS A 60 1.61 -9.47 5.56
C LYS A 60 1.23 -9.77 4.13
N PHE A 61 2.16 -10.36 3.40
CA PHE A 61 1.87 -10.92 2.09
C PHE A 61 1.82 -12.43 2.21
N THR A 62 0.72 -13.02 1.76
CA THR A 62 0.46 -14.47 1.78
C THR A 62 -0.02 -14.91 0.40
N ILE A 63 0.11 -16.20 0.07
CA ILE A 63 -0.56 -16.77 -1.10
C ILE A 63 -1.91 -17.32 -0.61
N ASN A 64 -3.00 -16.90 -1.23
CA ASN A 64 -4.34 -17.41 -0.91
C ASN A 64 -4.62 -18.76 -1.59
N GLU A 65 -5.78 -19.36 -1.32
CA GLU A 65 -6.17 -20.67 -1.85
C GLU A 65 -6.21 -20.72 -3.38
N ASP A 66 -6.52 -19.59 -4.02
CA ASP A 66 -6.56 -19.43 -5.47
C ASP A 66 -5.18 -19.19 -6.10
N GLY A 67 -4.13 -19.16 -5.28
CA GLY A 67 -2.76 -18.94 -5.73
C GLY A 67 -2.45 -17.48 -6.06
N TYR A 68 -3.18 -16.50 -5.52
CA TYR A 68 -2.85 -15.08 -5.67
C TYR A 68 -2.12 -14.54 -4.45
N LEU A 69 -1.24 -13.55 -4.68
CA LEU A 69 -0.62 -12.80 -3.59
C LEU A 69 -1.67 -11.87 -2.93
N GLU A 70 -1.91 -12.13 -1.65
CA GLU A 70 -2.81 -11.36 -0.81
C GLU A 70 -2.01 -10.41 0.08
N LEU A 71 -2.31 -9.10 0.02
CA LEU A 71 -1.80 -8.10 0.95
C LEU A 71 -2.79 -7.92 2.10
N ASN A 72 -2.34 -8.25 3.29
CA ASN A 72 -2.97 -7.91 4.55
C ASN A 72 -2.23 -6.73 5.19
N SER A 73 -2.94 -5.71 5.64
CA SER A 73 -2.38 -4.55 6.35
C SER A 73 -3.02 -4.39 7.71
N LYS A 74 -2.21 -4.08 8.72
CA LYS A 74 -2.72 -3.78 10.06
C LYS A 74 -3.25 -2.36 10.09
N SER A 75 -4.57 -2.22 10.18
CA SER A 75 -5.28 -0.94 10.24
C SER A 75 -4.85 -0.09 11.44
N MET A 76 -5.17 1.21 11.39
CA MET A 76 -5.00 2.12 12.52
C MET A 76 -5.78 1.68 13.78
N LEU A 77 -6.81 0.85 13.63
CA LEU A 77 -7.63 0.31 14.73
C LEU A 77 -7.09 -1.01 15.28
N GLY A 78 -5.93 -1.48 14.79
CA GLY A 78 -5.24 -2.68 15.28
C GLY A 78 -5.64 -3.99 14.60
N GLY A 79 -6.79 -4.03 13.91
CA GLY A 79 -7.22 -5.19 13.13
C GLY A 79 -6.51 -5.32 11.78
N TRP A 80 -6.34 -6.55 11.30
CA TRP A 80 -5.84 -6.82 9.94
C TRP A 80 -6.96 -6.66 8.92
N ILE A 81 -6.68 -5.98 7.82
CA ILE A 81 -7.57 -5.83 6.68
C ILE A 81 -6.90 -6.37 5.42
N VAL A 82 -7.65 -7.10 4.61
CA VAL A 82 -7.21 -7.49 3.27
C VAL A 82 -7.32 -6.25 2.37
N LEU A 83 -6.19 -5.82 1.80
CA LEU A 83 -6.13 -4.70 0.86
C LEU A 83 -6.11 -5.16 -0.59
N CYS A 84 -5.60 -6.37 -0.84
CA CYS A 84 -5.49 -6.94 -2.18
C CYS A 84 -5.58 -8.45 -2.04
N SER A 85 -6.37 -9.11 -2.88
CA SER A 85 -6.39 -10.57 -3.00
C SER A 85 -6.30 -11.05 -4.46
N ALA A 86 -6.53 -10.16 -5.44
CA ALA A 86 -6.40 -10.44 -6.87
C ALA A 86 -6.24 -9.12 -7.68
N PRO A 87 -5.71 -9.15 -8.91
CA PRO A 87 -5.67 -7.98 -9.77
C PRO A 87 -7.06 -7.36 -10.00
N GLY A 88 -7.15 -6.03 -9.92
CA GLY A 88 -8.41 -5.32 -10.12
C GLY A 88 -9.36 -5.40 -8.92
N THR A 89 -8.95 -6.00 -7.79
CA THR A 89 -9.72 -5.88 -6.55
C THR A 89 -9.76 -4.44 -6.08
N GLU A 90 -10.96 -4.02 -5.71
CA GLU A 90 -11.21 -2.73 -5.11
C GLU A 90 -11.39 -2.89 -3.61
N GLN A 91 -10.69 -2.07 -2.85
CA GLN A 91 -10.89 -1.93 -1.42
C GLN A 91 -11.51 -0.57 -1.14
N ILE A 92 -12.61 -0.54 -0.39
CA ILE A 92 -13.25 0.69 0.06
C ILE A 92 -13.16 0.73 1.59
N GLY A 93 -12.65 1.83 2.13
CA GLY A 93 -12.60 2.08 3.56
C GLY A 93 -12.99 3.51 3.88
N SER A 94 -13.39 3.75 5.13
CA SER A 94 -13.65 5.09 5.64
C SER A 94 -12.87 5.34 6.92
N TYR A 95 -12.10 6.42 6.97
CA TYR A 95 -11.27 6.79 8.11
C TYR A 95 -11.41 8.28 8.38
N PHE A 96 -11.79 8.66 9.60
CA PHE A 96 -11.90 10.08 10.01
C PHE A 96 -12.77 10.93 9.07
N GLY A 97 -13.83 10.35 8.51
CA GLY A 97 -14.72 11.02 7.55
C GLY A 97 -14.23 11.03 6.10
N TYR A 98 -12.99 10.60 5.84
CA TYR A 98 -12.47 10.38 4.49
C TYR A 98 -12.92 9.03 3.98
N LYS A 99 -13.36 8.97 2.72
CA LYS A 99 -13.60 7.72 2.00
C LYS A 99 -12.39 7.44 1.12
N ILE A 100 -11.83 6.25 1.26
CA ILE A 100 -10.67 5.80 0.49
C ILE A 100 -11.11 4.62 -0.36
N ARG A 101 -11.00 4.76 -1.68
CA ARG A 101 -11.17 3.68 -2.65
C ARG A 101 -9.82 3.35 -3.25
N THR A 102 -9.34 2.14 -3.03
CA THR A 102 -8.05 1.66 -3.50
C THR A 102 -8.26 0.65 -4.63
N VAL A 103 -7.63 0.87 -5.77
CA VAL A 103 -7.57 -0.10 -6.87
C VAL A 103 -6.13 -0.59 -7.01
N MET A 104 -5.96 -1.90 -6.96
CA MET A 104 -4.64 -2.54 -7.00
C MET A 104 -4.36 -3.14 -8.38
N SER A 105 -3.15 -2.93 -8.89
CA SER A 105 -2.64 -3.52 -10.12
C SER A 105 -1.15 -3.89 -9.99
N TRP A 106 -0.61 -4.55 -11.01
CA TRP A 106 0.80 -4.91 -11.09
C TRP A 106 1.41 -4.35 -12.37
N GLU A 107 2.63 -3.81 -12.23
CA GLU A 107 3.48 -3.37 -13.33
C GLU A 107 4.84 -4.06 -13.17
N GLY A 108 5.04 -5.16 -13.89
CA GLY A 108 6.20 -6.04 -13.66
C GLY A 108 6.21 -6.57 -12.23
N ASP A 109 7.28 -6.26 -11.51
CA ASP A 109 7.48 -6.69 -10.11
C ASP A 109 7.07 -5.62 -9.09
N THR A 110 6.48 -4.52 -9.55
CA THR A 110 5.96 -3.45 -8.69
C THR A 110 4.46 -3.57 -8.58
N MET A 111 3.94 -3.59 -7.37
CA MET A 111 2.51 -3.49 -7.11
C MET A 111 2.12 -2.02 -7.04
N ILE A 112 1.08 -1.63 -7.76
CA ILE A 112 0.58 -0.27 -7.85
C ILE A 112 -0.77 -0.20 -7.16
N ALA A 113 -0.94 0.77 -6.27
CA ALA A 113 -2.18 1.09 -5.59
C ALA A 113 -2.63 2.50 -5.98
N ALA A 114 -3.71 2.59 -6.74
CA ALA A 114 -4.37 3.86 -7.03
C ALA A 114 -5.41 4.15 -5.94
N ASN A 115 -5.09 5.11 -5.05
CA ASN A 115 -5.95 5.52 -3.95
C ASN A 115 -6.74 6.76 -4.36
N HIS A 116 -8.05 6.61 -4.48
CA HIS A 116 -8.98 7.72 -4.59
C HIS A 116 -9.42 8.10 -3.18
N VAL A 117 -8.99 9.26 -2.72
CA VAL A 117 -9.31 9.77 -1.38
C VAL A 117 -10.32 10.89 -1.54
N THR A 118 -11.55 10.64 -1.08
CA THR A 118 -12.62 11.63 -1.03
C THR A 118 -12.70 12.21 0.37
N ASP A 119 -12.57 13.52 0.49
CA ASP A 119 -12.67 14.23 1.75
C ASP A 119 -14.14 14.44 2.19
N PRO A 120 -14.41 14.95 3.41
CA PRO A 120 -15.77 15.21 3.87
C PRO A 120 -16.54 16.27 3.07
N SER A 121 -15.86 17.10 2.28
CA SER A 121 -16.50 18.07 1.38
C SER A 121 -16.98 17.44 0.06
N GLY A 122 -16.55 16.20 -0.22
CA GLY A 122 -16.81 15.49 -1.47
C GLY A 122 -15.71 15.66 -2.52
N THR A 123 -14.65 16.40 -2.22
CA THR A 123 -13.51 16.58 -3.13
C THR A 123 -12.70 15.29 -3.16
N THR A 124 -12.39 14.81 -4.37
CA THR A 124 -11.63 13.56 -4.55
C THR A 124 -10.26 13.86 -5.15
N GLN A 125 -9.22 13.36 -4.50
CA GLN A 125 -7.85 13.37 -4.97
C GLN A 125 -7.38 11.95 -5.26
N ILE A 126 -6.45 11.81 -6.21
CA ILE A 126 -5.83 10.52 -6.53
C ILE A 126 -4.40 10.53 -6.02
N THR A 127 -4.04 9.49 -5.31
CA THR A 127 -2.67 9.26 -4.82
C THR A 127 -2.23 7.88 -5.24
N LEU A 128 -1.11 7.81 -5.95
CA LEU A 128 -0.51 6.53 -6.34
C LEU A 128 0.41 6.06 -5.23
N SER A 129 0.37 4.77 -4.91
CA SER A 129 1.36 4.14 -4.06
C SER A 129 2.00 2.99 -4.82
N LYS A 130 3.33 2.99 -4.89
CA LYS A 130 4.12 1.93 -5.51
C LYS A 130 4.76 1.10 -4.41
N HIS A 131 4.55 -0.19 -4.48
CA HIS A 131 5.14 -1.16 -3.58
C HIS A 131 6.15 -1.97 -4.39
N TYR A 132 7.38 -2.06 -3.91
CA TYR A 132 8.43 -2.86 -4.53
C TYR A 132 9.44 -3.31 -3.47
N ILE A 133 10.20 -4.33 -3.78
CA ILE A 133 11.33 -4.78 -2.96
C ILE A 133 12.58 -4.14 -3.55
N ASP A 134 13.34 -3.42 -2.74
CA ASP A 134 14.58 -2.78 -3.17
C ASP A 134 15.76 -3.77 -3.26
N GLU A 135 16.91 -3.28 -3.68
CA GLU A 135 18.13 -4.09 -3.84
C GLU A 135 18.63 -4.69 -2.50
N ASP A 136 18.28 -4.06 -1.37
CA ASP A 136 18.61 -4.53 -0.02
C ASP A 136 17.61 -5.57 0.50
N GLY A 137 16.54 -5.84 -0.25
CA GLY A 137 15.48 -6.77 0.13
C GLY A 137 14.45 -6.19 1.11
N ASP A 138 14.47 -4.87 1.34
CA ASP A 138 13.45 -4.16 2.12
C ASP A 138 12.23 -3.87 1.22
N LEU A 139 11.03 -3.93 1.79
CA LEU A 139 9.81 -3.53 1.09
C LEU A 139 9.68 -2.01 1.18
N VAL A 140 9.60 -1.35 0.04
CA VAL A 140 9.39 0.09 -0.06
C VAL A 140 7.94 0.37 -0.46
N ASN A 141 7.36 1.40 0.13
CA ASN A 141 6.12 2.03 -0.31
C ASN A 141 6.37 3.48 -0.68
N SER A 142 6.36 3.80 -1.96
CA SER A 142 6.48 5.16 -2.47
C SER A 142 5.10 5.73 -2.75
N THR A 143 4.71 6.74 -2.00
CA THR A 143 3.45 7.45 -2.18
C THR A 143 3.69 8.71 -3.00
N ILE A 144 3.01 8.81 -4.14
CA ILE A 144 3.18 9.86 -5.15
C ILE A 144 1.84 10.59 -5.32
N SER A 145 1.89 11.91 -5.17
CA SER A 145 0.77 12.83 -5.39
C SER A 145 1.28 14.13 -6.05
N ASP A 146 0.36 14.95 -6.55
CA ASP A 146 0.71 16.27 -7.12
C ASP A 146 1.43 17.18 -6.11
N ASP A 147 1.21 16.95 -4.82
CA ASP A 147 1.76 17.76 -3.73
C ASP A 147 3.14 17.32 -3.24
N GLY A 148 3.60 16.15 -3.68
CA GLY A 148 4.90 15.58 -3.34
C GLY A 148 4.92 14.05 -3.31
N GLU A 149 6.13 13.54 -3.12
CA GLU A 149 6.45 12.13 -2.99
C GLU A 149 7.12 11.86 -1.65
N TYR A 150 6.76 10.74 -1.02
CA TYR A 150 7.40 10.27 0.21
C TYR A 150 7.40 8.75 0.29
N ASN A 151 8.40 8.21 0.99
CA ASN A 151 8.59 6.77 1.13
C ASN A 151 8.36 6.29 2.57
N CYS A 152 7.82 5.06 2.67
CA CYS A 152 7.86 4.24 3.88
C CYS A 152 8.64 2.95 3.60
N TYR A 153 9.56 2.62 4.50
CA TYR A 153 10.45 1.47 4.37
C TYR A 153 10.07 0.41 5.39
N PHE A 154 9.98 -0.83 4.96
CA PHE A 154 9.58 -1.96 5.76
C PHE A 154 10.64 -3.05 5.69
N LYS A 155 10.97 -3.61 6.85
CA LYS A 155 11.86 -4.76 6.95
C LYS A 155 11.07 -6.03 7.20
N ARG A 156 11.62 -7.17 6.79
CA ARG A 156 11.08 -8.48 7.19
C ARG A 156 11.15 -8.62 8.71
N LYS A 157 10.05 -9.04 9.32
CA LYS A 157 10.02 -9.43 10.73
C LYS A 157 10.72 -10.78 10.85
N GLN A 158 11.85 -10.80 11.56
CA GLN A 158 12.48 -12.05 11.96
C GLN A 158 11.54 -12.76 12.95
N VAL A 159 11.32 -14.06 12.72
CA VAL A 159 10.52 -14.95 13.57
C VAL A 159 11.40 -15.50 14.67
#